data_AF-A0A067M9I7-F1
#
_entry.id   AF-A0A067M9I7-F1
#
_cell.length_a   1.000
_cell.length_b   1.000
_cell.length_c   1.000
_cell.angle_alpha   90.00
_cell.angle_beta   90.00
_cell.angle_gamma   90.00
#
_symmetry.space_group_name_H-M   'P 1'
#
loop_
_entity.id
_entity.type
_entity.pdbx_description
1 polymer ?
#
loop_
_entity_poly.entity_id
_entity_poly.type
_entity_poly.pdbx_seq_one_letter_code
_entity_poly.pdbx_strand_id
1 'polypeptide(L)'
;MLELNDKTVFFPGGNYPVAGGHWCFVGEITNIDLTTHLRLTVSDVNSDQTGLVAEWYVDSSQKMAVEMLFRRCQVGHTVFILDAYPYKLAEGINGFRLRSAGGTKIIPLRYSKLLTLEPHVYRPPARCSSCFAPSTEENPLRKCGGCRVAMYDSKACQAEHWKKAHRIDCKGYRGLREILDMEDVLEAEHNDPIFFQSPGPPPNVPRPTILILALGGHFDDFERVDRQLVLEIKRRAKVLVARTDSAALNYMLTTHISAILNTDQGLAEKKHRPVLDRVVLYVKEAGGTAVLSSQFSCWVRPCDLRRMFKESWKLPWRRGSYHHTTHSLMPNRAETLWNHPKLMNSYSMKALHLRGIEPEEVVYGPTEESTTHLSVFAPEPVANLDEAPVVYGKVGKGYLGYIGDGNGEMGSTWATLAMLGIRV
;
A
#
# COMPACT_ATOMS: atom_id res chain seq x y z
N MET A 1 12.12 -6.72 10.59
CA MET A 1 12.74 -7.92 11.21
C MET A 1 12.00 -9.20 10.80
N LEU A 2 12.65 -9.97 9.92
CA LEU A 2 12.22 -11.25 9.32
C LEU A 2 12.13 -12.37 10.36
N GLU A 3 10.94 -12.87 10.66
CA GLU A 3 10.79 -14.15 11.39
C GLU A 3 10.32 -15.20 10.39
N LEU A 4 11.19 -16.13 9.98
CA LEU A 4 10.89 -17.17 8.98
C LEU A 4 9.77 -18.10 9.46
N ASN A 5 9.54 -18.21 10.78
CA ASN A 5 8.47 -19.03 11.34
C ASN A 5 7.10 -18.33 11.43
N ASP A 6 7.02 -16.99 11.39
CA ASP A 6 5.76 -16.25 11.61
C ASP A 6 5.37 -15.32 10.44
N LYS A 7 6.24 -15.09 9.44
CA LYS A 7 5.96 -14.17 8.31
C LYS A 7 5.95 -14.78 6.93
N THR A 8 6.13 -16.09 6.80
CA THR A 8 6.03 -16.80 5.51
C THR A 8 4.60 -17.31 5.31
N VAL A 9 3.65 -16.40 5.12
CA VAL A 9 2.26 -16.76 4.83
C VAL A 9 1.93 -16.33 3.41
N PHE A 10 1.77 -17.29 2.51
CA PHE A 10 0.95 -17.07 1.32
C PHE A 10 -0.44 -17.65 1.57
N PHE A 11 -1.47 -16.85 1.28
CA PHE A 11 -2.86 -17.25 1.39
C PHE A 11 -3.38 -17.71 0.03
N PRO A 12 -4.19 -18.78 -0.02
CA PRO A 12 -4.80 -19.23 -1.26
C PRO A 12 -5.74 -18.13 -1.82
N GLY A 13 -5.46 -17.66 -3.03
CA GLY A 13 -6.39 -16.85 -3.82
C GLY A 13 -6.64 -15.42 -3.34
N GLY A 14 -5.66 -14.52 -3.52
CA GLY A 14 -5.95 -13.09 -3.51
C GLY A 14 -5.95 -12.41 -2.13
N ASN A 15 -5.56 -13.11 -1.07
CA ASN A 15 -5.20 -12.48 0.20
C ASN A 15 -3.67 -12.48 0.31
N TYR A 16 -3.05 -11.31 0.32
CA TYR A 16 -1.60 -11.14 0.45
C TYR A 16 -1.36 -10.09 1.52
N PRO A 17 -0.21 -10.10 2.25
CA PRO A 17 -0.05 -9.34 3.49
C PRO A 17 -0.51 -7.90 3.33
N VAL A 18 -1.63 -7.67 4.01
CA VAL A 18 -2.41 -6.45 4.04
C VAL A 18 -1.82 -5.61 5.16
N ALA A 19 -1.68 -4.29 4.93
CA ALA A 19 -1.12 -3.29 5.86
C ALA A 19 0.41 -3.14 5.84
N GLY A 20 0.90 -2.24 4.98
CA GLY A 20 1.99 -1.29 5.29
C GLY A 20 3.34 -1.78 5.81
N GLY A 21 3.58 -3.08 5.93
CA GLY A 21 4.87 -3.68 6.25
C GLY A 21 5.56 -4.18 4.99
N HIS A 22 6.89 -4.10 4.98
CA HIS A 22 7.70 -4.84 4.04
C HIS A 22 7.41 -6.33 4.20
N TRP A 23 7.33 -7.03 3.08
CA TRP A 23 7.17 -8.48 3.10
C TRP A 23 8.15 -9.13 2.15
N CYS A 24 8.48 -10.39 2.44
CA CYS A 24 9.42 -11.16 1.64
C CYS A 24 8.75 -12.46 1.23
N PHE A 25 8.62 -12.69 -0.08
CA PHE A 25 8.30 -14.02 -0.57
C PHE A 25 9.53 -14.91 -0.41
N VAL A 26 9.34 -16.10 0.15
CA VAL A 26 10.38 -17.12 0.30
C VAL A 26 9.93 -18.38 -0.41
N GLY A 27 10.75 -18.86 -1.35
CA GLY A 27 10.44 -20.07 -2.11
C GLY A 27 11.69 -20.91 -2.37
N GLU A 28 11.52 -22.22 -2.53
CA GLU A 28 12.60 -23.10 -2.96
C GLU A 28 12.55 -23.28 -4.49
N ILE A 29 13.70 -23.12 -5.16
CA ILE A 29 13.79 -23.21 -6.62
C ILE A 29 13.64 -24.68 -7.03
N THR A 30 12.62 -24.96 -7.85
CA THR A 30 12.31 -26.30 -8.37
C THR A 30 12.67 -26.45 -9.85
N ASN A 31 12.68 -25.36 -10.61
CA ASN A 31 13.12 -25.35 -12.01
C ASN A 31 13.75 -23.98 -12.36
N ILE A 32 14.70 -23.99 -13.29
CA ILE A 32 15.36 -22.81 -13.83
C ILE A 32 15.24 -22.87 -15.35
N ASP A 33 14.51 -21.94 -15.94
CA ASP A 33 14.40 -21.80 -17.39
C ASP A 33 15.11 -20.50 -17.83
N LEU A 34 15.99 -20.66 -18.81
CA LEU A 34 16.82 -19.60 -19.39
C LEU A 34 16.59 -19.43 -20.90
N THR A 35 15.67 -20.20 -21.49
CA THR A 35 15.60 -20.38 -22.94
C THR A 35 14.84 -19.26 -23.66
N THR A 36 13.80 -18.71 -23.05
CA THR A 36 12.94 -17.67 -23.65
C THR A 36 12.83 -16.42 -22.78
N HIS A 37 12.74 -16.59 -21.47
CA HIS A 37 12.74 -15.53 -20.45
C HIS A 37 13.54 -16.00 -19.24
N LEU A 38 14.10 -15.07 -18.47
CA LEU A 38 14.76 -15.38 -17.20
C LEU A 38 13.68 -15.77 -16.18
N ARG A 39 13.48 -17.08 -15.99
CA ARG A 39 12.34 -17.64 -15.28
C ARG A 39 12.78 -18.66 -14.22
N LEU A 40 12.27 -18.50 -13.00
CA LEU A 40 12.40 -19.49 -11.93
C LEU A 40 11.03 -20.07 -11.62
N THR A 41 10.94 -21.40 -11.58
CA THR A 41 9.82 -22.07 -10.94
C THR A 41 10.20 -22.35 -9.50
N VAL A 42 9.32 -21.98 -8.58
CA VAL A 42 9.53 -22.11 -7.15
C VAL A 42 8.38 -22.89 -6.52
N SER A 43 8.70 -23.68 -5.51
CA SER A 43 7.71 -24.22 -4.58
C SER A 43 7.62 -23.29 -3.39
N ASP A 44 6.39 -23.00 -2.97
CA ASP A 44 6.19 -22.41 -1.66
C ASP A 44 6.65 -23.42 -0.60
N VAL A 45 7.29 -22.90 0.43
CA VAL A 45 7.90 -23.67 1.50
C VAL A 45 6.91 -23.99 2.62
N ASN A 46 5.79 -23.28 2.68
CA ASN A 46 4.72 -23.45 3.67
C ASN A 46 3.37 -23.86 3.07
N SER A 47 3.30 -24.13 1.77
CA SER A 47 2.11 -24.68 1.14
C SER A 47 2.42 -25.75 0.09
N ASP A 48 1.45 -26.60 -0.20
CA ASP A 48 1.49 -27.68 -1.20
C ASP A 48 1.57 -27.15 -2.65
N GLN A 49 1.62 -25.83 -2.82
CA GLN A 49 1.66 -25.17 -4.10
C GLN A 49 3.05 -25.26 -4.73
N THR A 50 3.10 -26.05 -5.79
CA THR A 50 4.27 -26.18 -6.66
C THR A 50 3.96 -25.50 -7.98
N GLY A 51 4.98 -24.96 -8.65
CA GLY A 51 4.78 -24.35 -9.97
C GLY A 51 4.53 -22.84 -9.97
N LEU A 52 4.79 -22.13 -8.87
CA LEU A 52 4.81 -20.66 -8.88
C LEU A 52 5.97 -20.18 -9.74
N VAL A 53 5.75 -19.11 -10.50
CA VAL A 53 6.74 -18.61 -11.45
C VAL A 53 7.21 -17.21 -11.10
N ALA A 54 8.52 -17.01 -10.92
CA ALA A 54 9.14 -15.69 -10.87
C ALA A 54 9.79 -15.38 -12.22
N GLU A 55 9.34 -14.32 -12.89
CA GLU A 55 9.79 -13.95 -14.23
C GLU A 55 10.26 -12.50 -14.31
N TRP A 56 11.45 -12.31 -14.89
CA TRP A 56 12.11 -11.01 -14.99
C TRP A 56 11.89 -10.36 -16.37
N TYR A 57 11.23 -9.20 -16.36
CA TYR A 57 11.03 -8.32 -17.50
C TYR A 57 11.89 -7.07 -17.31
N VAL A 58 13.16 -7.21 -17.65
CA VAL A 58 14.16 -6.16 -17.43
C VAL A 58 14.56 -5.50 -18.75
N ASP A 59 14.86 -4.20 -18.68
CA ASP A 59 15.47 -3.50 -19.80
C ASP A 59 16.94 -3.92 -20.00
N SER A 60 17.55 -3.47 -21.10
CA SER A 60 18.92 -3.80 -21.47
C SER A 60 19.97 -3.40 -20.41
N SER A 61 19.69 -2.39 -19.58
CA SER A 61 20.62 -1.93 -18.53
C SER A 61 20.67 -2.89 -17.34
N GLN A 62 19.56 -3.59 -17.07
CA GLN A 62 19.42 -4.51 -15.95
C GLN A 62 19.67 -5.98 -16.33
N LYS A 63 19.70 -6.29 -17.64
CA LYS A 63 19.86 -7.66 -18.16
C LYS A 63 21.07 -8.39 -17.60
N MET A 64 22.25 -7.76 -17.57
CA MET A 64 23.48 -8.36 -17.05
C MET A 64 23.38 -8.72 -15.56
N ALA A 65 22.74 -7.87 -14.75
CA ALA A 65 22.58 -8.11 -13.31
C ALA A 65 21.69 -9.33 -13.05
N VAL A 66 20.59 -9.49 -13.81
CA VAL A 66 19.72 -10.66 -13.71
C VAL A 66 20.44 -11.91 -14.23
N GLU A 67 21.17 -11.84 -15.34
CA GLU A 67 21.96 -12.99 -15.82
C GLU A 67 22.99 -13.46 -14.77
N MET A 68 23.65 -12.53 -14.08
CA MET A 68 24.56 -12.85 -12.98
C MET A 68 23.85 -13.48 -11.78
N LEU A 69 22.62 -13.06 -11.48
CA LEU A 69 21.78 -13.70 -10.46
C LEU A 69 21.51 -15.16 -10.85
N PHE A 70 21.11 -15.41 -12.10
CA PHE A 70 20.79 -16.74 -12.60
C PHE A 70 21.98 -17.70 -12.64
N ARG A 71 23.20 -17.21 -12.88
CA ARG A 71 24.43 -18.01 -12.76
C ARG A 71 24.65 -18.59 -11.36
N ARG A 72 24.00 -18.03 -10.34
CA ARG A 72 24.10 -18.46 -8.94
C ARG A 72 22.90 -19.32 -8.51
N CYS A 73 21.91 -19.50 -9.38
CA CYS A 73 20.73 -20.33 -9.13
C CYS A 73 21.05 -21.81 -9.34
N GLN A 74 20.57 -22.66 -8.42
CA GLN A 74 20.49 -24.10 -8.60
C GLN A 74 19.18 -24.59 -7.99
N VAL A 75 18.66 -25.71 -8.50
CA VAL A 75 17.50 -26.37 -7.89
C VAL A 75 17.83 -26.73 -6.44
N GLY A 76 16.90 -26.46 -5.53
CA GLY A 76 17.09 -26.59 -4.08
C GLY A 76 17.75 -25.40 -3.38
N HIS A 77 18.05 -24.31 -4.11
CA HIS A 77 18.36 -23.03 -3.47
C HIS A 77 17.07 -22.33 -3.02
N THR A 78 17.17 -21.49 -1.99
CA THR A 78 16.05 -20.67 -1.52
C THR A 78 16.16 -19.27 -2.13
N VAL A 79 15.08 -18.81 -2.74
CA VAL A 79 14.93 -17.44 -3.24
C VAL A 79 14.09 -16.62 -2.27
N PHE A 80 14.52 -15.38 -2.06
CA PHE A 80 13.86 -14.35 -1.30
C PHE A 80 13.57 -13.19 -2.24
N ILE A 81 12.32 -12.74 -2.28
CA ILE A 81 11.88 -11.63 -3.13
C ILE A 81 11.17 -10.63 -2.23
N LEU A 82 11.80 -9.47 -2.02
CA LEU A 82 11.25 -8.39 -1.21
C LEU A 82 10.14 -7.67 -2.00
N ASP A 83 9.03 -7.38 -1.31
CA ASP A 83 7.82 -6.72 -1.80
C ASP A 83 7.30 -7.31 -3.14
N ALA A 84 7.30 -8.64 -3.23
CA ALA A 84 7.04 -9.40 -4.45
C ALA A 84 5.60 -9.25 -4.98
N TYR A 85 5.35 -8.35 -5.92
CA TYR A 85 3.97 -8.15 -6.42
C TYR A 85 3.45 -9.36 -7.22
N PRO A 86 2.30 -9.97 -6.83
CA PRO A 86 1.74 -11.11 -7.54
C PRO A 86 1.21 -10.66 -8.91
N TYR A 87 1.46 -11.50 -9.91
CA TYR A 87 1.04 -11.27 -11.29
C TYR A 87 0.51 -12.58 -11.87
N LYS A 88 -0.68 -12.53 -12.49
CA LYS A 88 -1.17 -13.62 -13.32
C LYS A 88 -0.47 -13.56 -14.66
N LEU A 89 0.43 -14.50 -14.90
CA LEU A 89 1.13 -14.64 -16.17
C LEU A 89 0.15 -15.12 -17.26
N ALA A 90 0.59 -15.02 -18.51
CA ALA A 90 -0.14 -15.64 -19.62
C ALA A 90 -0.42 -17.11 -19.30
N GLU A 91 -1.57 -17.62 -19.76
CA GLU A 91 -2.07 -18.99 -19.47
C GLU A 91 -2.59 -19.22 -18.04
N GLY A 92 -2.71 -18.16 -17.22
CA GLY A 92 -3.34 -18.25 -15.90
C GLY A 92 -2.41 -18.80 -14.80
N ILE A 93 -1.12 -18.90 -15.08
CA ILE A 93 -0.09 -19.31 -14.10
C ILE A 93 0.09 -18.21 -13.06
N ASN A 94 0.03 -18.58 -11.78
CA ASN A 94 0.29 -17.67 -10.67
C ASN A 94 1.80 -17.46 -10.49
N GLY A 95 2.22 -16.21 -10.34
CA GLY A 95 3.64 -15.89 -10.24
C GLY A 95 3.92 -14.45 -9.83
N PHE A 96 5.16 -14.04 -10.04
CA PHE A 96 5.69 -12.71 -9.75
C PHE A 96 6.33 -12.13 -11.00
N ARG A 97 6.01 -10.86 -11.28
CA ARG A 97 6.63 -10.11 -12.39
C ARG A 97 7.65 -9.13 -11.84
N LEU A 98 8.92 -9.34 -12.15
CA LEU A 98 10.04 -8.55 -11.61
C LEU A 98 10.67 -7.66 -12.68
N ARG A 99 11.01 -6.43 -12.31
CA ARG A 99 11.62 -5.43 -13.22
C ARG A 99 13.10 -5.17 -12.96
N SER A 100 13.64 -5.74 -11.89
CA SER A 100 15.07 -5.64 -11.54
C SER A 100 15.50 -6.86 -10.71
N ALA A 101 16.81 -7.01 -10.53
CA ALA A 101 17.38 -8.00 -9.60
C ALA A 101 17.51 -7.47 -8.15
N GLY A 102 17.31 -6.16 -7.92
CA GLY A 102 17.69 -5.48 -6.69
C GLY A 102 16.96 -5.97 -5.43
N GLY A 103 15.69 -6.35 -5.57
CA GLY A 103 14.88 -6.89 -4.47
C GLY A 103 14.96 -8.40 -4.32
N THR A 104 15.87 -9.09 -5.02
CA THR A 104 15.96 -10.55 -5.00
C THR A 104 17.27 -11.03 -4.39
N LYS A 105 17.17 -11.98 -3.46
CA LYS A 105 18.31 -12.71 -2.92
C LYS A 105 18.16 -14.20 -3.10
N ILE A 106 19.26 -14.88 -3.43
CA ILE A 106 19.30 -16.33 -3.51
C ILE A 106 20.33 -16.83 -2.52
N ILE A 107 19.89 -17.69 -1.61
CA ILE A 107 20.74 -18.35 -0.64
C ILE A 107 20.97 -19.79 -1.12
N PRO A 108 22.23 -20.26 -1.22
CA PRO A 108 22.57 -21.56 -1.79
C PRO A 108 22.32 -22.73 -0.83
N LEU A 109 21.21 -22.69 -0.08
CA LEU A 109 20.75 -23.68 0.88
C LEU A 109 19.23 -23.85 0.69
N ARG A 110 18.72 -25.03 1.04
CA ARG A 110 17.29 -25.31 1.15
C ARG A 110 16.64 -24.54 2.30
N TYR A 111 15.34 -24.30 2.18
CA TYR A 111 14.60 -23.52 3.19
C TYR A 111 14.63 -24.18 4.57
N SER A 112 14.43 -25.50 4.62
CA SER A 112 14.47 -26.28 5.87
C SER A 112 15.78 -26.10 6.63
N LYS A 113 16.91 -25.95 5.93
CA LYS A 113 18.19 -25.67 6.57
C LYS A 113 18.26 -24.23 7.07
N LEU A 114 17.72 -23.25 6.34
CA LEU A 114 17.70 -21.85 6.77
C LEU A 114 16.86 -21.63 8.03
N LEU A 115 15.73 -22.32 8.18
CA LEU A 115 14.93 -22.32 9.41
C LEU A 115 15.77 -22.71 10.63
N THR A 116 16.66 -23.70 10.50
CA THR A 116 17.54 -24.11 11.61
C THR A 116 18.60 -23.06 11.95
N LEU A 117 18.94 -22.17 11.02
CA LEU A 117 20.02 -21.18 11.16
C LEU A 117 19.51 -19.83 11.66
N GLU A 118 18.31 -19.43 11.25
CA GLU A 118 17.75 -18.11 11.52
C GLU A 118 17.77 -17.66 13.00
N PRO A 119 17.40 -18.48 14.00
CA PRO A 119 17.41 -18.04 15.39
C PRO A 119 18.78 -17.56 15.86
N HIS A 120 19.86 -18.12 15.30
CA HIS A 120 21.22 -17.76 15.64
C HIS A 120 21.66 -16.42 15.07
N VAL A 121 20.99 -15.92 14.01
CA VAL A 121 21.27 -14.60 13.44
C VAL A 121 20.88 -13.49 14.43
N TYR A 122 19.75 -13.67 15.12
CA TYR A 122 19.26 -12.74 16.14
C TYR A 122 19.93 -12.94 17.51
N ARG A 123 20.16 -14.19 17.88
CA ARG A 123 20.86 -14.56 19.12
C ARG A 123 22.05 -15.46 18.80
N PRO A 124 23.23 -14.87 18.59
CA PRO A 124 24.45 -15.64 18.42
C PRO A 124 24.66 -16.61 19.59
N PRO A 125 25.22 -17.81 19.35
CA PRO A 125 25.43 -18.80 20.40
C PRO A 125 26.29 -18.25 21.55
N ALA A 126 25.81 -18.40 22.79
CA ALA A 126 26.56 -18.02 24.00
C ALA A 126 27.70 -19.00 24.35
N ARG A 127 27.84 -20.08 23.58
CA ARG A 127 28.83 -21.15 23.76
C ARG A 127 29.54 -21.39 22.42
N CYS A 128 30.75 -21.95 22.49
CA CYS A 128 31.51 -22.31 21.29
C CYS A 128 30.68 -23.23 20.39
N SER A 129 30.54 -22.88 19.11
CA SER A 129 29.72 -23.62 18.15
C SER A 129 30.31 -24.98 17.76
N SER A 130 31.53 -25.30 18.22
CA SER A 130 32.17 -26.60 18.00
C SER A 130 32.15 -27.49 19.25
N CYS A 131 32.72 -27.01 20.35
CA CYS A 131 32.92 -27.81 21.58
C CYS A 131 31.90 -27.50 22.68
N PHE A 132 31.03 -26.51 22.49
CA PHE A 132 30.05 -26.04 23.48
C PHE A 132 30.65 -25.52 24.79
N ALA A 133 31.93 -25.18 24.86
CA ALA A 133 32.49 -24.49 26.01
C ALA A 133 31.86 -23.08 26.17
N PRO A 134 31.58 -22.62 27.41
CA PRO A 134 31.10 -21.26 27.65
C PRO A 134 32.21 -20.22 27.39
N SER A 135 31.81 -18.96 27.21
CA SER A 135 32.76 -17.85 27.24
C SER A 135 33.27 -17.61 28.67
N THR A 136 34.57 -17.39 28.84
CA THR A 136 35.17 -16.98 30.13
C THR A 136 35.87 -15.63 29.98
N GLU A 137 36.20 -14.98 31.10
CA GLU A 137 36.97 -13.72 31.09
C GLU A 137 38.37 -13.91 30.48
N GLU A 138 39.00 -15.06 30.77
CA GLU A 138 40.33 -15.41 30.27
C GLU A 138 40.32 -15.83 28.79
N ASN A 139 39.21 -16.40 28.31
CA ASN A 139 39.07 -16.85 26.93
C ASN A 139 37.69 -16.47 26.33
N PRO A 140 37.54 -15.21 25.88
CA PRO A 140 36.30 -14.76 25.27
C PRO A 140 36.08 -15.40 23.89
N LEU A 141 34.83 -15.74 23.59
CA LEU A 141 34.46 -16.30 22.29
C LEU A 141 34.67 -15.30 21.14
N ARG A 142 35.22 -15.80 20.03
CA ARG A 142 35.49 -15.05 18.80
C ARG A 142 34.47 -15.39 17.73
N LYS A 143 33.93 -14.36 17.08
CA LYS A 143 33.01 -14.51 15.95
C LYS A 143 33.75 -14.96 14.68
N CYS A 144 33.10 -15.80 13.89
CA CYS A 144 33.56 -16.12 12.54
C CYS A 144 33.70 -14.85 11.69
N GLY A 145 34.85 -14.61 11.07
CA GLY A 145 35.05 -13.44 10.22
C GLY A 145 34.13 -13.37 9.00
N GLY A 146 33.63 -14.52 8.53
CA GLY A 146 32.79 -14.63 7.33
C GLY A 146 31.32 -14.30 7.56
N CYS A 147 30.67 -15.01 8.49
CA CYS A 147 29.23 -14.80 8.78
C CYS A 147 28.97 -13.89 9.97
N ARG A 148 29.94 -13.77 10.90
CA ARG A 148 29.84 -13.07 12.18
C ARG A 148 28.79 -13.62 13.16
N VAL A 149 28.23 -14.80 12.90
CA VAL A 149 27.22 -15.46 13.75
C VAL A 149 27.84 -16.56 14.62
N ALA A 150 28.54 -17.53 14.02
CA ALA A 150 29.14 -18.62 14.78
C ALA A 150 30.28 -18.11 15.68
N MET A 151 30.37 -18.67 16.89
CA MET A 151 31.25 -18.22 17.97
C MET A 151 32.23 -19.34 18.35
N TYR A 152 33.50 -19.02 18.58
CA TYR A 152 34.54 -20.01 18.85
C TYR A 152 35.52 -19.56 19.93
N ASP A 153 35.88 -20.47 20.81
CA ASP A 153 36.92 -20.31 21.83
C ASP A 153 38.34 -20.33 21.24
N SER A 154 38.51 -20.91 20.05
CA SER A 154 39.81 -21.14 19.42
C SER A 154 39.71 -21.27 17.90
N LYS A 155 40.82 -20.99 17.19
CA LYS A 155 40.94 -21.26 15.75
C LYS A 155 40.80 -22.75 15.42
N ALA A 156 41.22 -23.64 16.34
CA ALA A 156 41.10 -25.07 16.18
C ALA A 156 39.62 -25.51 16.14
N CYS A 157 38.80 -25.06 17.10
CA CYS A 157 37.37 -25.31 17.10
C CYS A 157 36.68 -24.72 15.86
N GLN A 158 37.09 -23.54 15.39
CA GLN A 158 36.57 -22.98 14.14
C GLN A 158 36.91 -23.87 12.93
N ALA A 159 38.16 -24.33 12.80
CA ALA A 159 38.60 -25.16 11.68
C ALA A 159 37.94 -26.55 11.69
N GLU A 160 37.70 -27.11 12.87
CA GLU A 160 36.99 -28.38 13.03
C GLU A 160 35.52 -28.25 12.63
N HIS A 161 34.80 -27.27 13.19
CA HIS A 161 33.41 -27.01 12.84
C HIS A 161 33.25 -26.63 11.36
N TRP A 162 34.22 -25.92 10.77
CA TRP A 162 34.26 -25.58 9.34
C TRP A 162 34.14 -26.81 8.45
N LYS A 163 34.88 -27.89 8.77
CA LYS A 163 34.84 -29.14 8.00
C LYS A 163 33.52 -29.89 8.17
N LYS A 164 32.95 -29.87 9.38
CA LYS A 164 31.76 -30.67 9.72
C LYS A 164 30.45 -30.07 9.22
N ALA A 165 30.23 -28.77 9.42
CA ALA A 165 28.96 -28.12 9.10
C ALA A 165 29.09 -26.64 8.72
N HIS A 166 29.99 -25.92 9.38
CA HIS A 166 30.00 -24.46 9.30
C HIS A 166 30.32 -23.90 7.92
N ARG A 167 31.03 -24.63 7.03
CA ARG A 167 31.25 -24.16 5.66
C ARG A 167 29.94 -23.91 4.90
N ILE A 168 28.93 -24.75 5.14
CA ILE A 168 27.60 -24.61 4.55
C ILE A 168 26.81 -23.56 5.33
N ASP A 169 26.77 -23.69 6.66
CA ASP A 169 26.01 -22.78 7.53
C ASP A 169 26.48 -21.32 7.39
N CYS A 170 27.78 -21.09 7.17
CA CYS A 170 28.36 -19.77 6.96
C CYS A 170 27.76 -19.06 5.74
N LYS A 171 27.42 -19.80 4.66
CA LYS A 171 26.72 -19.24 3.51
C LYS A 171 25.28 -18.88 3.85
N GLY A 172 24.59 -19.73 4.63
CA GLY A 172 23.23 -19.47 5.12
C GLY A 172 23.18 -18.23 6.00
N TYR A 173 24.03 -18.15 7.03
CA TYR A 173 24.13 -17.00 7.91
C TYR A 173 24.46 -15.70 7.18
N ARG A 174 25.39 -15.75 6.22
CA ARG A 174 25.72 -14.57 5.41
C ARG A 174 24.52 -14.13 4.58
N GLY A 175 23.85 -15.07 3.91
CA GLY A 175 22.67 -14.78 3.11
C GLY A 175 21.54 -14.18 3.94
N LEU A 176 21.21 -14.77 5.10
CA LEU A 176 20.17 -14.25 5.99
C LEU A 176 20.50 -12.84 6.49
N ARG A 177 21.75 -12.58 6.90
CA ARG A 177 22.17 -11.23 7.30
C ARG A 177 22.09 -10.22 6.16
N GLU A 178 22.51 -10.60 4.96
CA GLU A 178 22.41 -9.72 3.79
C GLU A 178 20.94 -9.39 3.45
N ILE A 179 20.00 -10.31 3.69
CA ILE A 179 18.57 -10.01 3.53
C ILE A 179 18.08 -9.06 4.62
N LEU A 180 18.50 -9.24 5.87
CA LEU A 180 18.18 -8.30 6.94
C LEU A 180 18.73 -6.90 6.64
N ASP A 181 19.97 -6.82 6.16
CA ASP A 181 20.56 -5.55 5.72
C ASP A 181 19.76 -4.94 4.54
N MET A 182 19.24 -5.77 3.62
CA MET A 182 18.37 -5.32 2.54
C MET A 182 16.99 -4.83 3.06
N GLU A 183 16.39 -5.51 4.04
CA GLU A 183 15.17 -5.05 4.70
C GLU A 183 15.40 -3.72 5.42
N ASP A 184 16.50 -3.59 6.16
CA ASP A 184 16.86 -2.36 6.87
C ASP A 184 17.08 -1.20 5.89
N VAL A 185 17.70 -1.45 4.72
CA VAL A 185 17.83 -0.45 3.65
C VAL A 185 16.47 -0.08 3.07
N LEU A 186 15.57 -1.03 2.81
CA LEU A 186 14.23 -0.73 2.32
C LEU A 186 13.38 0.04 3.35
N GLU A 187 13.47 -0.36 4.62
CA GLU A 187 12.85 0.33 5.76
C GLU A 187 13.43 1.74 5.92
N ALA A 188 14.74 1.92 5.69
CA ALA A 188 15.40 3.22 5.69
C ALA A 188 15.01 4.06 4.48
N GLU A 189 14.92 3.52 3.25
CA GLU A 189 14.43 4.23 2.06
C GLU A 189 12.95 4.64 2.19
N HIS A 190 12.16 3.87 2.95
CA HIS A 190 10.78 4.24 3.30
C HIS A 190 10.70 5.28 4.44
N ASN A 191 11.74 5.41 5.26
CA ASN A 191 11.81 6.34 6.40
C ASN A 191 12.71 7.58 6.20
N ASP A 192 13.53 7.62 5.15
CA ASP A 192 14.44 8.72 4.83
C ASP A 192 13.96 9.43 3.53
N PRO A 193 13.72 10.75 3.55
CA PRO A 193 13.14 11.46 2.42
C PRO A 193 14.17 11.59 1.30
N ILE A 194 14.00 10.84 0.21
CA ILE A 194 14.83 10.98 -0.99
C ILE A 194 14.65 12.39 -1.57
N PHE A 195 15.67 13.24 -1.36
CA PHE A 195 15.91 14.46 -2.11
C PHE A 195 16.24 14.10 -3.56
N PHE A 196 15.22 14.02 -4.42
CA PHE A 196 15.41 14.44 -5.80
C PHE A 196 15.60 15.95 -5.79
N GLN A 197 16.74 16.45 -6.28
CA GLN A 197 16.85 17.85 -6.69
C GLN A 197 15.97 18.08 -7.92
N SER A 198 14.65 18.10 -7.72
CA SER A 198 13.77 19.01 -8.45
C SER A 198 13.79 20.35 -7.71
N PRO A 199 13.65 21.50 -8.40
CA PRO A 199 13.73 22.80 -7.76
C PRO A 199 12.77 22.81 -6.57
N GLY A 200 13.33 22.94 -5.37
CA GLY A 200 12.57 22.79 -4.14
C GLY A 200 11.38 23.75 -4.14
N PRO A 201 10.22 23.35 -3.58
CA PRO A 201 9.18 24.32 -3.30
C PRO A 201 9.79 25.41 -2.40
N PRO A 202 9.47 26.69 -2.65
CA PRO A 202 10.10 27.80 -1.94
C PRO A 202 10.00 27.57 -0.42
N PRO A 203 11.07 27.83 0.33
CA PRO A 203 11.04 27.65 1.77
C PRO A 203 9.94 28.54 2.33
N ASN A 204 9.15 27.96 3.26
CA ASN A 204 8.11 28.60 4.06
C ASN A 204 6.64 28.48 3.59
N VAL A 205 6.20 27.30 3.09
CA VAL A 205 4.77 26.96 3.03
C VAL A 205 4.43 25.97 4.17
N PRO A 206 3.61 26.35 5.16
CA PRO A 206 3.15 25.44 6.21
C PRO A 206 2.46 24.20 5.62
N ARG A 207 2.77 23.00 6.12
CA ARG A 207 2.07 21.78 5.71
C ARG A 207 0.60 21.86 6.16
N PRO A 208 -0.37 21.58 5.27
CA PRO A 208 -1.78 21.58 5.67
C PRO A 208 -2.05 20.51 6.72
N THR A 209 -2.98 20.76 7.63
CA THR A 209 -3.44 19.76 8.61
C THR A 209 -4.75 19.16 8.12
N ILE A 210 -4.76 17.84 7.88
CA ILE A 210 -5.92 17.10 7.39
C ILE A 210 -6.48 16.27 8.54
N LEU A 211 -7.77 16.47 8.83
CA LEU A 211 -8.51 15.67 9.79
C LEU A 211 -9.26 14.57 9.06
N ILE A 212 -8.92 13.32 9.35
CA ILE A 212 -9.60 12.13 8.86
C ILE A 212 -10.66 11.69 9.88
N LEU A 213 -11.91 11.62 9.46
CA LEU A 213 -13.05 11.13 10.24
C LEU A 213 -13.40 9.70 9.80
N ALA A 214 -13.34 8.77 10.74
CA ALA A 214 -13.72 7.37 10.55
C ALA A 214 -14.54 6.88 11.75
N LEU A 215 -15.78 7.33 11.81
CA LEU A 215 -16.68 7.16 12.95
C LEU A 215 -17.55 5.90 12.83
N GLY A 216 -17.60 5.31 11.64
CA GLY A 216 -18.36 4.10 11.31
C GLY A 216 -17.66 2.80 11.68
N GLY A 217 -16.39 2.86 12.11
CA GLY A 217 -15.60 1.69 12.49
C GLY A 217 -14.91 0.99 11.33
N HIS A 218 -14.81 1.64 10.17
CA HIS A 218 -14.21 1.08 8.94
C HIS A 218 -12.86 1.72 8.60
N PHE A 219 -12.13 2.23 9.59
CA PHE A 219 -10.84 2.88 9.34
C PHE A 219 -9.81 1.91 8.76
N ASP A 220 -9.80 0.66 9.22
CA ASP A 220 -8.83 -0.34 8.74
C ASP A 220 -9.15 -0.72 7.28
N ASP A 221 -10.44 -0.74 6.88
CA ASP A 221 -10.85 -0.88 5.47
C ASP A 221 -10.40 0.31 4.63
N PHE A 222 -10.52 1.54 5.14
CA PHE A 222 -10.02 2.74 4.48
C PHE A 222 -8.49 2.68 4.28
N GLU A 223 -7.71 2.34 5.31
CA GLU A 223 -6.24 2.25 5.18
C GLU A 223 -5.82 1.14 4.21
N ARG A 224 -6.63 0.09 4.09
CA ARG A 224 -6.41 -1.03 3.18
C ARG A 224 -6.76 -0.69 1.74
N VAL A 225 -7.97 -0.18 1.48
CA VAL A 225 -8.50 0.06 0.14
C VAL A 225 -7.90 1.32 -0.47
N ASP A 226 -7.85 2.40 0.29
CA ASP A 226 -7.39 3.71 -0.16
C ASP A 226 -5.92 3.95 0.26
N ARG A 227 -5.09 2.89 0.31
CA ARG A 227 -3.71 2.94 0.79
C ARG A 227 -2.90 4.05 0.11
N GLN A 228 -3.04 4.21 -1.21
CA GLN A 228 -2.27 5.20 -1.94
C GLN A 228 -2.68 6.63 -1.58
N LEU A 229 -3.97 6.86 -1.35
CA LEU A 229 -4.47 8.13 -0.83
C LEU A 229 -3.89 8.41 0.56
N VAL A 230 -3.88 7.42 1.46
CA VAL A 230 -3.30 7.55 2.81
C VAL A 230 -1.81 7.92 2.74
N LEU A 231 -1.04 7.24 1.89
CA LEU A 231 0.39 7.53 1.71
C LEU A 231 0.63 8.95 1.20
N GLU A 232 -0.10 9.37 0.16
CA GLU A 232 0.06 10.72 -0.39
C GLU A 232 -0.38 11.83 0.58
N ILE A 233 -1.43 11.61 1.38
CA ILE A 233 -1.84 12.55 2.43
C ILE A 233 -0.73 12.62 3.50
N LYS A 234 -0.28 11.48 4.05
CA LYS A 234 0.77 11.45 5.09
C LYS A 234 2.07 12.10 4.61
N ARG A 235 2.40 11.97 3.33
CA ARG A 235 3.60 12.57 2.73
C ARG A 235 3.54 14.10 2.65
N ARG A 236 2.35 14.67 2.48
CA ARG A 236 2.17 16.09 2.11
C ARG A 236 1.48 16.94 3.18
N ALA A 237 0.86 16.30 4.17
CA ALA A 237 0.07 16.94 5.21
C ALA A 237 0.38 16.40 6.60
N LYS A 238 0.07 17.19 7.62
CA LYS A 238 -0.06 16.69 8.99
C LYS A 238 -1.41 15.99 9.11
N VAL A 239 -1.42 14.73 9.53
CA VAL A 239 -2.66 13.93 9.61
C VAL A 239 -3.11 13.79 11.06
N LEU A 240 -4.38 14.09 11.30
CA LEU A 240 -5.10 13.75 12.53
C LEU A 240 -6.19 12.75 12.20
N VAL A 241 -6.34 11.69 13.00
CA VAL A 241 -7.37 10.67 12.80
C VAL A 241 -8.31 10.67 14.00
N ALA A 242 -9.61 10.85 13.75
CA ALA A 242 -10.65 10.73 14.76
C ALA A 242 -11.55 9.51 14.48
N ARG A 243 -11.50 8.54 15.39
CA ARG A 243 -12.38 7.35 15.41
C ARG A 243 -13.55 7.49 16.41
N THR A 244 -13.62 8.61 17.12
CA THR A 244 -14.66 8.90 18.12
C THR A 244 -15.09 10.36 18.05
N ASP A 245 -16.30 10.66 18.53
CA ASP A 245 -16.85 12.01 18.54
C ASP A 245 -16.01 12.97 19.37
N SER A 246 -15.60 12.53 20.57
CA SER A 246 -14.77 13.34 21.47
C SER A 246 -13.45 13.73 20.81
N ALA A 247 -12.79 12.80 20.11
CA ALA A 247 -11.55 13.10 19.40
C ALA A 247 -11.79 14.08 18.24
N ALA A 248 -12.83 13.86 17.43
CA ALA A 248 -13.16 14.71 16.29
C ALA A 248 -13.45 16.15 16.73
N LEU A 249 -14.31 16.32 17.74
CA LEU A 249 -14.66 17.63 18.28
C LEU A 249 -13.44 18.30 18.92
N ASN A 250 -12.64 17.57 19.70
CA ASN A 250 -11.44 18.12 20.32
C ASN A 250 -10.43 18.63 19.28
N TYR A 251 -10.17 17.87 18.21
CA TYR A 251 -9.25 18.32 17.16
C TYR A 251 -9.77 19.57 16.42
N MET A 252 -11.07 19.63 16.10
CA MET A 252 -11.69 20.81 15.47
C MET A 252 -11.78 22.04 16.37
N LEU A 253 -11.58 21.89 17.68
CA LEU A 253 -11.55 22.99 18.65
C LEU A 253 -10.12 23.48 18.92
N THR A 254 -9.16 22.57 18.99
CA THR A 254 -7.80 22.84 19.48
C THR A 254 -6.77 23.05 18.38
N THR A 255 -7.09 22.64 17.15
CA THR A 255 -6.14 22.67 16.03
C THR A 255 -6.76 23.38 14.83
N HIS A 256 -5.94 24.15 14.11
CA HIS A 256 -6.34 24.68 12.82
C HIS A 256 -6.38 23.55 11.77
N ILE A 257 -7.59 23.17 11.33
CA ILE A 257 -7.81 22.15 10.30
C ILE A 257 -7.87 22.83 8.93
N SER A 258 -7.07 22.34 7.97
CA SER A 258 -7.04 22.83 6.58
C SER A 258 -8.13 22.19 5.73
N ALA A 259 -8.38 20.89 5.90
CA ALA A 259 -9.48 20.17 5.26
C ALA A 259 -9.85 18.91 6.07
N ILE A 260 -11.07 18.43 5.86
CA ILE A 260 -11.61 17.24 6.51
C ILE A 260 -11.86 16.17 5.46
N LEU A 261 -11.36 14.96 5.68
CA LEU A 261 -11.67 13.77 4.90
C LEU A 261 -12.56 12.84 5.73
N ASN A 262 -13.79 12.59 5.30
CA ASN A 262 -14.64 11.59 5.91
C ASN A 262 -14.62 10.31 5.08
N THR A 263 -14.22 9.19 5.70
CA THR A 263 -13.89 7.96 4.97
C THR A 263 -14.96 6.89 5.07
N ASP A 264 -15.92 7.03 5.99
CA ASP A 264 -16.95 6.03 6.24
C ASP A 264 -18.31 6.66 6.60
N GLN A 265 -19.35 5.84 6.65
CA GLN A 265 -20.74 6.27 6.86
C GLN A 265 -21.00 6.96 8.19
N GLY A 266 -20.08 6.87 9.16
CA GLY A 266 -20.33 7.28 10.54
C GLY A 266 -20.81 8.73 10.64
N LEU A 267 -20.27 9.65 9.83
CA LEU A 267 -20.69 11.04 9.82
C LEU A 267 -22.18 11.25 9.44
N ALA A 268 -22.79 10.32 8.71
CA ALA A 268 -24.21 10.38 8.34
C ALA A 268 -25.15 9.78 9.42
N GLU A 269 -24.60 9.01 10.36
CA GLU A 269 -25.39 8.31 11.38
C GLU A 269 -25.87 9.27 12.48
N LYS A 270 -27.08 9.01 13.02
CA LYS A 270 -27.70 9.91 14.00
C LYS A 270 -26.89 10.10 15.28
N LYS A 271 -26.18 9.05 15.74
CA LYS A 271 -25.36 9.11 16.97
C LYS A 271 -24.20 10.11 16.86
N HIS A 272 -23.70 10.36 15.66
CA HIS A 272 -22.56 11.26 15.39
C HIS A 272 -23.01 12.67 14.96
N ARG A 273 -24.28 13.02 15.20
CA ARG A 273 -24.89 14.30 14.82
C ARG A 273 -24.08 15.54 15.28
N PRO A 274 -23.54 15.60 16.52
CA PRO A 274 -22.74 16.73 16.95
C PRO A 274 -21.48 16.96 16.10
N VAL A 275 -20.84 15.88 15.64
CA VAL A 275 -19.67 15.98 14.75
C VAL A 275 -20.10 16.50 13.37
N LEU A 276 -21.19 15.96 12.82
CA LEU A 276 -21.75 16.42 11.54
C LEU A 276 -22.08 17.92 11.59
N ASP A 277 -22.79 18.38 12.62
CA ASP A 277 -23.14 19.79 12.77
C ASP A 277 -21.88 20.68 12.84
N ARG A 278 -20.82 20.21 13.52
CA ARG A 278 -19.54 20.91 13.57
C ARG A 278 -18.83 20.95 12.22
N VAL A 279 -18.85 19.86 11.46
CA VAL A 279 -18.29 19.80 10.09
C VAL A 279 -19.07 20.72 9.15
N VAL A 280 -20.40 20.76 9.24
CA VAL A 280 -21.25 21.67 8.45
C VAL A 280 -20.91 23.13 8.75
N LEU A 281 -20.76 23.50 10.04
CA LEU A 281 -20.34 24.85 10.42
C LEU A 281 -18.94 25.20 9.91
N TYR A 282 -17.99 24.26 10.01
CA TYR A 282 -16.63 24.44 9.50
C TYR A 282 -16.62 24.76 8.00
N VAL A 283 -17.41 24.03 7.20
CA VAL A 283 -17.50 24.27 5.76
C VAL A 283 -18.27 25.57 5.46
N LYS A 284 -19.50 25.70 5.97
CA LYS A 284 -20.39 26.81 5.58
C LYS A 284 -19.95 28.17 6.09
N GLU A 285 -19.52 28.23 7.35
CA GLU A 285 -19.27 29.50 8.05
C GLU A 285 -17.80 29.91 8.08
N ALA A 286 -16.92 28.92 8.26
CA ALA A 286 -15.47 29.10 8.32
C ALA A 286 -14.78 29.01 6.95
N GLY A 287 -15.50 28.54 5.91
CA GLY A 287 -14.97 28.44 4.55
C GLY A 287 -14.06 27.24 4.32
N GLY A 288 -14.11 26.24 5.21
CA GLY A 288 -13.31 25.03 5.08
C GLY A 288 -13.82 24.07 3.99
N THR A 289 -13.02 23.03 3.72
CA THR A 289 -13.40 21.95 2.81
C THR A 289 -13.60 20.64 3.56
N ALA A 290 -14.71 19.94 3.27
CA ALA A 290 -14.92 18.56 3.69
C ALA A 290 -15.12 17.67 2.45
N VAL A 291 -14.53 16.48 2.43
CA VAL A 291 -14.67 15.51 1.34
C VAL A 291 -15.20 14.19 1.89
N LEU A 292 -16.30 13.70 1.33
CA LEU A 292 -16.87 12.39 1.57
C LEU A 292 -16.29 11.43 0.53
N SER A 293 -15.46 10.47 0.91
CA SER A 293 -14.76 9.60 -0.04
C SER A 293 -14.60 8.18 0.52
N SER A 294 -13.95 7.31 -0.26
CA SER A 294 -13.55 5.98 0.15
C SER A 294 -14.75 5.10 0.54
N GLN A 295 -14.72 4.50 1.73
CA GLN A 295 -15.76 3.57 2.18
C GLN A 295 -17.10 4.25 2.52
N PHE A 296 -17.19 5.58 2.48
CA PHE A 296 -18.42 6.32 2.73
C PHE A 296 -19.58 5.86 1.82
N SER A 297 -19.34 5.79 0.51
CA SER A 297 -20.37 5.43 -0.48
C SER A 297 -20.80 3.96 -0.38
N CYS A 298 -19.90 3.07 0.08
CA CYS A 298 -20.16 1.65 0.28
C CYS A 298 -21.15 1.37 1.41
N TRP A 299 -21.01 2.10 2.53
CA TRP A 299 -21.69 1.75 3.78
C TRP A 299 -22.82 2.70 4.16
N VAL A 300 -22.91 3.88 3.53
CA VAL A 300 -23.96 4.84 3.89
C VAL A 300 -25.34 4.34 3.48
N ARG A 301 -26.26 4.31 4.45
CA ARG A 301 -27.65 3.93 4.18
C ARG A 301 -28.34 5.01 3.35
N PRO A 302 -29.18 4.66 2.37
CA PRO A 302 -29.87 5.64 1.53
C PRO A 302 -30.69 6.68 2.32
N CYS A 303 -31.31 6.28 3.43
CA CYS A 303 -32.08 7.19 4.29
C CYS A 303 -31.19 8.17 5.06
N ASP A 304 -30.01 7.74 5.50
CA ASP A 304 -29.05 8.56 6.23
C ASP A 304 -28.37 9.56 5.28
N LEU A 305 -27.96 9.11 4.09
CA LEU A 305 -27.42 9.98 3.04
C LEU A 305 -28.40 11.09 2.66
N ARG A 306 -29.65 10.71 2.37
CA ARG A 306 -30.73 11.66 2.02
C ARG A 306 -30.97 12.66 3.15
N ARG A 307 -31.04 12.19 4.40
CA ARG A 307 -31.22 13.05 5.58
C ARG A 307 -30.05 14.01 5.73
N MET A 308 -28.82 13.52 5.64
CA MET A 308 -27.62 14.32 5.81
C MET A 308 -27.57 15.47 4.81
N PHE A 309 -27.75 15.19 3.51
CA PHE A 309 -27.76 16.23 2.47
C PHE A 309 -28.94 17.19 2.60
N LYS A 310 -30.16 16.69 2.74
CA LYS A 310 -31.36 17.54 2.78
C LYS A 310 -31.43 18.38 4.06
N GLU A 311 -31.20 17.77 5.22
CA GLU A 311 -31.48 18.43 6.51
C GLU A 311 -30.28 19.17 7.07
N SER A 312 -29.06 18.67 6.87
CA SER A 312 -27.84 19.23 7.48
C SER A 312 -27.12 20.13 6.47
N TRP A 313 -26.82 19.58 5.29
CA TRP A 313 -26.15 20.36 4.23
C TRP A 313 -27.09 21.31 3.49
N LYS A 314 -28.41 21.09 3.53
CA LYS A 314 -29.41 21.84 2.75
C LYS A 314 -29.14 21.77 1.24
N LEU A 315 -28.63 20.63 0.77
CA LEU A 315 -28.33 20.40 -0.64
C LEU A 315 -29.42 19.55 -1.32
N PRO A 316 -29.66 19.77 -2.63
CA PRO A 316 -30.58 18.96 -3.41
C PRO A 316 -30.04 17.55 -3.73
N TRP A 317 -28.76 17.31 -3.45
CA TRP A 317 -28.04 16.07 -3.74
C TRP A 317 -28.75 14.83 -3.19
N ARG A 318 -28.87 13.83 -4.05
CA ARG A 318 -29.53 12.55 -3.75
C ARG A 318 -28.71 11.40 -4.30
N ARG A 319 -28.91 10.23 -3.70
CA ARG A 319 -28.42 8.96 -4.26
C ARG A 319 -28.89 8.80 -5.71
N GLY A 320 -27.95 8.58 -6.60
CA GLY A 320 -28.13 8.21 -7.99
C GLY A 320 -27.92 6.72 -8.23
N SER A 321 -27.54 6.38 -9.46
CA SER A 321 -27.24 5.02 -9.89
C SER A 321 -25.92 4.49 -9.34
N TYR A 322 -25.75 3.17 -9.36
CA TYR A 322 -24.51 2.49 -8.97
C TYR A 322 -24.10 1.54 -10.09
N HIS A 323 -23.05 1.87 -10.81
CA HIS A 323 -22.54 1.07 -11.92
C HIS A 323 -21.06 1.32 -12.16
N HIS A 324 -20.46 0.48 -13.00
CA HIS A 324 -19.09 0.64 -13.48
C HIS A 324 -19.13 1.23 -14.88
N THR A 325 -18.43 2.35 -15.08
CA THR A 325 -18.17 2.94 -16.40
C THR A 325 -16.87 3.73 -16.37
N THR A 326 -16.51 4.34 -17.49
CA THR A 326 -15.44 5.34 -17.58
C THR A 326 -16.05 6.72 -17.47
N HIS A 327 -15.49 7.55 -16.59
CA HIS A 327 -15.92 8.93 -16.35
C HIS A 327 -14.83 9.89 -16.79
N SER A 328 -15.24 10.98 -17.42
CA SER A 328 -14.35 12.00 -17.96
C SER A 328 -14.31 13.22 -17.07
N LEU A 329 -13.18 13.93 -17.07
CA LEU A 329 -12.99 15.18 -16.35
C LEU A 329 -13.82 16.28 -17.01
N MET A 330 -14.72 16.90 -16.25
CA MET A 330 -15.65 17.90 -16.79
C MET A 330 -14.99 19.28 -16.88
N PRO A 331 -15.14 20.02 -18.00
CA PRO A 331 -14.55 21.35 -18.17
C PRO A 331 -15.15 22.40 -17.24
N ASN A 332 -16.44 22.27 -16.90
CA ASN A 332 -17.20 23.26 -16.14
C ASN A 332 -17.05 23.14 -14.61
N ARG A 333 -16.18 22.24 -14.12
CA ARG A 333 -15.95 21.98 -12.69
C ARG A 333 -15.55 23.23 -11.90
N ALA A 334 -15.57 23.15 -10.57
CA ALA A 334 -15.12 24.26 -9.71
C ALA A 334 -13.73 24.80 -10.07
N GLU A 335 -13.59 26.14 -10.06
CA GLU A 335 -12.38 26.85 -10.49
C GLU A 335 -11.11 26.42 -9.75
N THR A 336 -11.26 26.04 -8.48
CA THR A 336 -10.19 25.52 -7.62
C THR A 336 -9.54 24.24 -8.17
N LEU A 337 -10.21 23.55 -9.09
CA LEU A 337 -9.78 22.29 -9.70
C LEU A 337 -9.40 22.43 -11.20
N TRP A 338 -9.49 23.63 -11.80
CA TRP A 338 -9.24 23.79 -13.24
C TRP A 338 -7.82 23.40 -13.66
N ASN A 339 -6.80 23.78 -12.88
CA ASN A 339 -5.40 23.63 -13.28
C ASN A 339 -4.64 22.56 -12.49
N HIS A 340 -5.34 21.58 -11.91
CA HIS A 340 -4.69 20.59 -11.07
C HIS A 340 -3.98 19.52 -11.94
N PRO A 341 -2.63 19.48 -11.98
CA PRO A 341 -1.88 18.79 -13.04
C PRO A 341 -1.94 17.26 -12.98
N LYS A 342 -2.45 16.71 -11.87
CA LYS A 342 -2.57 15.26 -11.65
C LYS A 342 -3.99 14.72 -11.84
N LEU A 343 -4.97 15.58 -12.15
CA LEU A 343 -6.30 15.09 -12.51
C LEU A 343 -6.23 14.41 -13.88
N MET A 344 -6.59 13.15 -13.93
CA MET A 344 -6.64 12.37 -15.17
C MET A 344 -7.75 12.89 -16.08
N ASN A 345 -7.58 12.85 -17.40
CA ASN A 345 -8.63 13.27 -18.34
C ASN A 345 -9.87 12.37 -18.26
N SER A 346 -9.68 11.09 -17.95
CA SER A 346 -10.74 10.13 -17.65
C SER A 346 -10.16 8.95 -16.87
N TYR A 347 -11.01 8.23 -16.15
CA TYR A 347 -10.66 6.95 -15.55
C TYR A 347 -11.90 6.09 -15.32
N SER A 348 -11.69 4.78 -15.18
CA SER A 348 -12.75 3.81 -14.98
C SER A 348 -12.94 3.54 -13.48
N MET A 349 -14.18 3.52 -13.01
CA MET A 349 -14.51 3.18 -11.63
C MET A 349 -15.90 2.58 -11.51
N LYS A 350 -16.11 1.74 -10.50
CA LYS A 350 -17.43 1.32 -10.05
C LYS A 350 -17.83 2.18 -8.86
N ALA A 351 -18.79 3.07 -9.07
CA ALA A 351 -19.06 4.15 -8.13
C ALA A 351 -20.55 4.41 -7.95
N LEU A 352 -20.90 4.93 -6.77
CA LEU A 352 -22.24 5.42 -6.47
C LEU A 352 -22.36 6.88 -6.89
N HIS A 353 -23.24 7.15 -7.85
CA HIS A 353 -23.47 8.50 -8.35
C HIS A 353 -24.35 9.32 -7.38
N LEU A 354 -24.22 10.64 -7.46
CA LEU A 354 -25.20 11.60 -6.96
C LEU A 354 -25.96 12.23 -8.11
N ARG A 355 -27.22 12.55 -7.87
CA ARG A 355 -28.11 13.30 -8.76
C ARG A 355 -28.70 14.51 -8.05
N GLY A 356 -29.32 15.42 -8.82
CA GLY A 356 -29.75 16.72 -8.30
C GLY A 356 -28.54 17.56 -7.89
N ILE A 357 -27.53 17.54 -8.76
CA ILE A 357 -26.27 18.26 -8.68
C ILE A 357 -26.25 19.25 -9.84
N GLU A 358 -25.59 20.39 -9.68
CA GLU A 358 -25.45 21.36 -10.77
C GLU A 358 -24.26 20.98 -11.67
N PRO A 359 -24.27 21.31 -12.97
CA PRO A 359 -23.19 20.96 -13.90
C PRO A 359 -21.79 21.43 -13.44
N GLU A 360 -21.71 22.58 -12.76
CA GLU A 360 -20.46 23.16 -12.27
C GLU A 360 -19.89 22.42 -11.05
N GLU A 361 -20.73 21.64 -10.37
CA GLU A 361 -20.33 20.80 -9.25
C GLU A 361 -19.69 19.48 -9.73
N VAL A 362 -19.88 19.10 -10.99
CA VAL A 362 -19.36 17.83 -11.52
C VAL A 362 -17.86 17.94 -11.79
N VAL A 363 -17.07 17.06 -11.19
CA VAL A 363 -15.63 16.95 -11.49
C VAL A 363 -15.39 15.82 -12.49
N TYR A 364 -15.92 14.62 -12.22
CA TYR A 364 -15.92 13.50 -13.17
C TYR A 364 -17.34 13.00 -13.38
N GLY A 365 -17.77 12.92 -14.63
CA GLY A 365 -19.11 12.50 -15.04
C GLY A 365 -19.07 11.55 -16.25
N PRO A 366 -20.17 10.82 -16.50
CA PRO A 366 -20.32 10.07 -17.74
C PRO A 366 -20.45 11.02 -18.94
N THR A 367 -20.07 10.57 -20.13
CA THR A 367 -20.30 11.26 -21.40
C THR A 367 -21.25 10.43 -22.28
N GLU A 368 -21.68 10.96 -23.42
CA GLU A 368 -22.49 10.21 -24.40
C GLU A 368 -21.81 8.92 -24.89
N GLU A 369 -20.47 8.87 -24.81
CA GLU A 369 -19.66 7.70 -25.16
C GLU A 369 -19.53 6.68 -24.01
N SER A 370 -19.95 7.03 -22.79
CA SER A 370 -19.85 6.15 -21.63
C SER A 370 -20.82 4.98 -21.74
N THR A 371 -20.30 3.77 -21.54
CA THR A 371 -21.09 2.53 -21.46
C THR A 371 -20.90 1.84 -20.12
N THR A 372 -21.95 1.17 -19.65
CA THR A 372 -21.91 0.39 -18.42
C THR A 372 -21.14 -0.92 -18.65
N HIS A 373 -20.38 -1.36 -17.65
CA HIS A 373 -19.69 -2.64 -17.68
C HIS A 373 -20.22 -3.55 -16.57
N LEU A 374 -20.86 -4.66 -16.95
CA LEU A 374 -21.25 -5.74 -16.05
C LEU A 374 -20.68 -7.05 -16.60
N SER A 375 -20.05 -7.87 -15.76
CA SER A 375 -19.36 -9.10 -16.18
C SER A 375 -20.26 -10.14 -16.87
N VAL A 376 -21.58 -9.93 -16.86
CA VAL A 376 -22.60 -10.90 -17.32
C VAL A 376 -23.51 -10.32 -18.40
N PHE A 377 -23.40 -9.03 -18.73
CA PHE A 377 -24.27 -8.35 -19.70
C PHE A 377 -23.45 -7.55 -20.72
N ALA A 378 -24.01 -7.36 -21.91
CA ALA A 378 -23.42 -6.50 -22.92
C ALA A 378 -23.33 -5.05 -22.41
N PRO A 379 -22.30 -4.28 -22.79
CA PRO A 379 -22.22 -2.87 -22.41
C PRO A 379 -23.41 -2.09 -22.96
N GLU A 380 -24.09 -1.33 -22.10
CA GLU A 380 -25.21 -0.46 -22.48
C GLU A 380 -24.82 1.03 -22.31
N PRO A 381 -25.22 1.94 -23.22
CA PRO A 381 -25.00 3.37 -23.04
C PRO A 381 -25.52 3.89 -21.70
N VAL A 382 -24.76 4.78 -21.05
CA VAL A 382 -25.20 5.41 -19.81
C VAL A 382 -26.35 6.38 -20.13
N ALA A 383 -27.57 6.01 -19.72
CA ALA A 383 -28.77 6.74 -20.08
C ALA A 383 -28.94 8.08 -19.33
N ASN A 384 -28.35 8.22 -18.14
CA ASN A 384 -28.52 9.40 -17.30
C ASN A 384 -27.19 10.13 -17.14
N LEU A 385 -27.06 11.27 -17.81
CA LEU A 385 -25.88 12.14 -17.74
C LEU A 385 -26.00 13.23 -16.66
N ASP A 386 -27.16 13.35 -16.00
CA ASP A 386 -27.44 14.33 -14.94
C ASP A 386 -27.01 13.83 -13.54
N GLU A 387 -26.20 12.77 -13.51
CA GLU A 387 -25.66 12.21 -12.28
C GLU A 387 -24.18 11.86 -12.40
N ALA A 388 -23.42 12.05 -11.33
CA ALA A 388 -21.97 11.91 -11.35
C ALA A 388 -21.42 11.25 -10.08
N PRO A 389 -20.35 10.44 -10.18
CA PRO A 389 -19.70 9.83 -9.03
C PRO A 389 -18.73 10.78 -8.31
N VAL A 390 -18.22 11.83 -8.96
CA VAL A 390 -17.28 12.77 -8.35
C VAL A 390 -17.81 14.18 -8.46
N VAL A 391 -18.19 14.74 -7.31
CA VAL A 391 -18.89 16.02 -7.20
C VAL A 391 -18.14 16.89 -6.18
N TYR A 392 -18.01 18.18 -6.48
CA TYR A 392 -17.36 19.17 -5.63
C TYR A 392 -18.11 20.49 -5.73
N GLY A 393 -19.03 20.70 -4.80
CA GLY A 393 -19.94 21.86 -4.79
C GLY A 393 -19.55 22.91 -3.75
N LYS A 394 -19.80 24.17 -4.07
CA LYS A 394 -19.64 25.29 -3.12
C LYS A 394 -20.82 25.30 -2.15
N VAL A 395 -20.54 25.33 -0.85
CA VAL A 395 -21.58 25.32 0.19
C VAL A 395 -21.27 26.38 1.24
N GLY A 396 -22.09 27.43 1.28
CA GLY A 396 -21.78 28.62 2.08
C GLY A 396 -20.49 29.28 1.59
N LYS A 397 -19.51 29.45 2.49
CA LYS A 397 -18.19 30.00 2.16
C LYS A 397 -17.17 28.95 1.72
N GLY A 398 -17.45 27.67 1.95
CA GLY A 398 -16.52 26.56 1.72
C GLY A 398 -16.99 25.59 0.64
N TYR A 399 -16.46 24.37 0.67
CA TYR A 399 -16.75 23.33 -0.32
C TYR A 399 -17.04 21.97 0.30
N LEU A 400 -17.93 21.23 -0.34
CA LEU A 400 -18.22 19.83 -0.04
C LEU A 400 -17.85 18.97 -1.26
N GLY A 401 -16.94 18.03 -1.06
CA GLY A 401 -16.60 17.00 -2.03
C GLY A 401 -17.33 15.69 -1.75
N TYR A 402 -17.64 14.95 -2.80
CA TYR A 402 -18.15 13.59 -2.75
C TYR A 402 -17.45 12.75 -3.84
N ILE A 403 -16.99 11.58 -3.47
CA ILE A 403 -16.46 10.55 -4.37
C ILE A 403 -17.18 9.24 -4.07
N GLY A 404 -17.85 8.74 -5.09
CA GLY A 404 -18.67 7.53 -5.02
C GLY A 404 -17.90 6.23 -5.18
N ASP A 405 -16.62 6.31 -5.55
CA ASP A 405 -15.74 5.15 -5.71
C ASP A 405 -15.32 4.59 -4.35
N GLY A 406 -15.62 3.31 -4.15
CA GLY A 406 -15.27 2.56 -2.95
C GLY A 406 -14.13 1.57 -3.13
N ASN A 407 -13.50 1.51 -4.31
CA ASN A 407 -12.46 0.54 -4.65
C ASN A 407 -11.04 1.13 -4.65
N GLY A 408 -10.89 2.43 -4.38
CA GLY A 408 -9.58 3.07 -4.26
C GLY A 408 -8.88 3.28 -5.61
N GLU A 409 -9.63 3.58 -6.68
CA GLU A 409 -9.04 3.82 -7.99
C GLU A 409 -8.05 4.99 -7.95
N MET A 410 -7.00 4.91 -8.77
CA MET A 410 -5.94 5.93 -8.78
C MET A 410 -6.47 7.33 -9.14
N GLY A 411 -7.46 7.40 -10.04
CA GLY A 411 -8.12 8.66 -10.38
C GLY A 411 -8.84 9.29 -9.18
N SER A 412 -9.51 8.47 -8.36
CA SER A 412 -10.19 8.89 -7.13
C SER A 412 -9.20 9.38 -6.06
N THR A 413 -8.00 8.78 -6.01
CA THR A 413 -6.91 9.25 -5.14
C THR A 413 -6.50 10.68 -5.52
N TRP A 414 -6.21 10.94 -6.79
CA TRP A 414 -5.81 12.28 -7.23
C TRP A 414 -6.94 13.31 -7.12
N ALA A 415 -8.18 12.91 -7.38
CA ALA A 415 -9.36 13.74 -7.17
C ALA A 415 -9.52 14.13 -5.69
N THR A 416 -9.37 13.17 -4.76
CA THR A 416 -9.46 13.44 -3.32
C THR A 416 -8.37 14.42 -2.87
N LEU A 417 -7.13 14.20 -3.28
CA LEU A 417 -6.00 15.09 -2.93
C LEU A 417 -6.22 16.52 -3.44
N ALA A 418 -6.71 16.65 -4.68
CA ALA A 418 -7.04 17.94 -5.28
C ALA A 418 -8.14 18.67 -4.51
N MET A 419 -9.23 17.97 -4.16
CA MET A 419 -10.32 18.53 -3.35
C MET A 419 -9.86 18.95 -1.95
N LEU A 420 -8.95 18.19 -1.32
CA LEU A 420 -8.37 18.55 -0.02
C LEU A 420 -7.39 19.74 -0.09
N GLY A 421 -7.11 20.28 -1.28
CA GLY A 421 -6.16 21.39 -1.48
C GLY A 421 -4.71 20.98 -1.24
N ILE A 422 -4.40 19.68 -1.28
CA ILE A 422 -3.05 19.16 -1.11
C ILE A 422 -2.30 19.36 -2.42
N ARG A 423 -1.28 20.23 -2.42
CA ARG A 423 -0.47 20.51 -3.62
C ARG A 423 0.34 19.28 -4.02
N VAL A 424 0.22 18.90 -5.29
CA VAL A 424 0.76 17.64 -5.84
C VAL A 424 2.02 17.86 -6.66
#